data_AF-A0A9E3F732-F1
#
_entry.id   AF-A0A9E3F732-F1
#
_cell.length_a   1.000
_cell.length_b   1.000
_cell.length_c   1.000
_cell.angle_alpha   90.00
_cell.angle_beta   90.00
_cell.angle_gamma   90.00
#
_symmetry.space_group_name_H-M   'P 1'
#
loop_
_entity.id
_entity.type
_entity.pdbx_description
1 polymer ?
#
loop_
_entity_poly.entity_id
_entity_poly.type
_entity_poly.pdbx_seq_one_letter_code
_entity_poly.pdbx_strand_id
1 'polypeptide(L)'
;MLRRVSPIALLLALLLGPAPVRAQTPPAAPNRPELRAFWVDGFNDGFLTPAQCDLLLARVRAAHMNAVFVQMRKRADAYYASHYEPWATDDPEHFDALEYLCRQAHAPGQPRIQVHAWINACAVGGNKGPQSLVKQHPDWLSLSDTGADYDGESTKIDPGNPAAADWTYRVYLDVVRHYDVDGIHMDFIRYGGSGKTVGHWGYNAFSVARYNVRYGTTGQPKWDDPRWRQWRRDQVTALVRRVSIAAHALKPHLIVSAATICWGDGPKNDAEYEAKSASYTEVFAPWRDWLREGLLDLNCPMTYFDLSRHPDYWRRWSDFVKDHQYGRLSAMGIGTWINAVPDSLAEIASTRQPTGRGKAAAGVVLFSYAGTDSAGGQEEQYNPAFYSSLGGPDVFAQDVSPPPMPWRDRPKIGAIMGVLLTGESITPVDGGTVMVTGPGGLKRTGMSDGNGFFALTDLPPGDYDIDIVSRVAGKIVGGGSFGGVHVRAGRVTAWSPDLDELWCRVTGIGELPEGEKVIPSRVVVTNGSDRLGDDFYIADGFGRPPLRVHAPGLIPPTVAGDIVAVAGTLHHTSGGALLDATAVRHLGAVLVP
;
A
#
# COMPACT_ATOMS: atom_id res chain seq x y z
N MET A 1 51.56 -68.83 -37.78
CA MET A 1 52.19 -67.73 -38.54
C MET A 1 51.18 -67.17 -39.51
N LEU A 2 51.24 -65.85 -39.74
CA LEU A 2 50.45 -65.07 -40.72
C LEU A 2 48.97 -64.84 -40.39
N ARG A 3 48.72 -63.87 -39.50
CA ARG A 3 47.48 -63.08 -39.46
C ARG A 3 47.76 -61.72 -40.08
N ARG A 4 47.10 -61.36 -41.19
CA ARG A 4 46.62 -59.99 -41.49
C ARG A 4 45.47 -60.10 -42.51
N VAL A 5 44.28 -59.67 -42.08
CA VAL A 5 43.10 -59.45 -42.93
C VAL A 5 42.95 -57.94 -43.12
N SER A 6 42.61 -57.58 -44.35
CA SER A 6 42.50 -56.29 -45.02
C SER A 6 41.63 -55.20 -44.35
N PRO A 7 41.76 -53.93 -44.80
CA PRO A 7 41.32 -52.75 -44.06
C PRO A 7 39.86 -52.38 -44.36
N ILE A 8 39.15 -51.94 -43.32
CA ILE A 8 37.88 -51.21 -43.42
C ILE A 8 38.14 -49.78 -42.95
N ALA A 9 37.69 -48.83 -43.76
CA ALA A 9 37.79 -47.39 -43.56
C ALA A 9 37.20 -46.94 -42.21
N LEU A 10 37.94 -46.08 -41.49
CA LEU A 10 37.47 -45.39 -40.29
C LEU A 10 37.21 -43.91 -40.65
N LEU A 11 35.94 -43.49 -40.62
CA LEU A 11 35.55 -42.08 -40.61
C LEU A 11 35.96 -41.47 -39.27
N LEU A 12 36.80 -40.42 -39.28
CA LEU A 12 36.99 -39.52 -38.13
C LEU A 12 35.82 -38.54 -38.07
N ALA A 13 34.96 -38.69 -37.06
CA ALA A 13 34.01 -37.66 -36.66
C ALA A 13 34.72 -36.67 -35.71
N LEU A 14 34.88 -35.42 -36.14
CA LEU A 14 35.27 -34.32 -35.26
C LEU A 14 34.12 -34.02 -34.28
N LEU A 15 34.32 -34.30 -33.01
CA LEU A 15 33.49 -33.83 -31.90
C LEU A 15 33.77 -32.33 -31.67
N LEU A 16 32.96 -31.47 -32.31
CA LEU A 16 32.82 -30.07 -31.91
C LEU A 16 31.96 -30.02 -30.64
N GLY A 17 32.57 -29.72 -29.49
CA GLY A 17 31.84 -29.40 -28.26
C GLY A 17 31.05 -28.09 -28.40
N PRO A 18 29.99 -27.88 -27.60
CA PRO A 18 29.23 -26.63 -27.65
C PRO A 18 30.13 -25.46 -27.25
N ALA A 19 30.19 -24.45 -28.12
CA ALA A 19 30.88 -23.19 -27.83
C ALA A 19 30.23 -22.52 -26.60
N PRO A 20 31.00 -21.82 -25.74
CA PRO A 20 30.43 -21.02 -24.68
C PRO A 20 29.51 -19.97 -25.29
N VAL A 21 28.27 -19.90 -24.80
CA VAL A 21 27.34 -18.83 -25.13
C VAL A 21 27.94 -17.53 -24.63
N ARG A 22 28.59 -16.79 -25.53
CA ARG A 22 28.98 -15.40 -25.28
C ARG A 22 27.68 -14.63 -25.11
N ALA A 23 27.47 -14.01 -23.96
CA ALA A 23 26.35 -13.09 -23.73
C ALA A 23 26.38 -12.04 -24.86
N GLN A 24 25.42 -12.12 -25.78
CA GLN A 24 25.23 -11.08 -26.77
C GLN A 24 24.55 -9.92 -26.05
N THR A 25 25.16 -8.74 -26.11
CA THR A 25 24.52 -7.50 -25.67
C THR A 25 23.20 -7.37 -26.44
N PRO A 26 22.04 -7.32 -25.76
CA PRO A 26 20.77 -7.20 -26.45
C PRO A 26 20.72 -5.87 -27.22
N PRO A 27 20.08 -5.82 -28.41
CA PRO A 27 19.91 -4.57 -29.14
C PRO A 27 19.12 -3.56 -28.29
N ALA A 28 19.47 -2.27 -28.42
CA ALA A 28 18.79 -1.15 -27.78
C ALA A 28 17.26 -1.29 -27.90
N ALA A 29 16.56 -1.16 -26.77
CA ALA A 29 15.11 -1.31 -26.72
C ALA A 29 14.44 -0.25 -27.64
N PRO A 30 13.43 -0.61 -28.44
CA PRO A 30 12.63 0.38 -29.17
C PRO A 30 11.99 1.37 -28.17
N ASN A 31 11.69 2.60 -28.60
CA ASN A 31 11.06 3.71 -27.87
C ASN A 31 9.70 3.33 -27.23
N ARG A 32 9.72 2.43 -26.25
CA ARG A 32 8.54 1.89 -25.59
C ARG A 32 8.45 2.52 -24.19
N PRO A 33 7.26 2.95 -23.77
CA PRO A 33 7.03 3.34 -22.39
C PRO A 33 7.46 2.23 -21.41
N GLU A 34 8.22 2.60 -20.40
CA GLU A 34 8.85 1.70 -19.43
C GLU A 34 9.01 2.44 -18.10
N LEU A 35 8.65 1.80 -16.99
CA LEU A 35 8.92 2.37 -15.67
C LEU A 35 10.39 2.17 -15.32
N ARG A 36 11.08 3.25 -14.97
CA ARG A 36 12.50 3.22 -14.61
C ARG A 36 12.67 3.99 -13.33
N ALA A 37 12.67 3.26 -12.22
CA ALA A 37 12.58 3.87 -10.90
C ALA A 37 13.73 3.46 -9.97
N PHE A 38 14.01 4.31 -9.00
CA PHE A 38 14.81 3.98 -7.84
C PHE A 38 13.94 3.99 -6.58
N TRP A 39 14.16 3.02 -5.69
CA TRP A 39 13.86 3.22 -4.28
C TRP A 39 14.96 4.06 -3.65
N VAL A 40 14.57 5.13 -2.97
CA VAL A 40 15.46 6.05 -2.27
C VAL A 40 15.17 5.91 -0.79
N ASP A 41 16.01 5.14 -0.10
CA ASP A 41 15.87 4.86 1.33
C ASP A 41 16.31 6.06 2.18
N GLY A 42 15.68 6.24 3.34
CA GLY A 42 16.03 7.32 4.27
C GLY A 42 17.14 6.94 5.24
N PHE A 43 17.93 5.89 4.98
CA PHE A 43 19.09 5.51 5.80
C PHE A 43 20.41 6.03 5.23
N ASN A 44 20.40 6.50 3.98
CA ASN A 44 21.53 7.07 3.28
C ASN A 44 21.20 8.50 2.79
N ASP A 45 22.23 9.22 2.34
CA ASP A 45 22.04 10.50 1.65
C ASP A 45 21.09 10.36 0.45
N GLY A 46 20.28 11.37 0.15
CA GLY A 46 19.48 11.35 -1.07
C GLY A 46 18.40 12.40 -1.10
N PHE A 47 17.75 12.64 0.04
CA PHE A 47 16.66 13.61 0.12
C PHE A 47 16.62 14.40 1.44
N LEU A 48 17.62 14.24 2.31
CA LEU A 48 17.60 14.85 3.64
C LEU A 48 17.87 16.37 3.61
N THR A 49 18.35 16.89 2.48
CA THR A 49 18.59 18.33 2.28
C THR A 49 18.27 18.74 0.84
N PRO A 50 18.04 20.04 0.55
CA PRO A 50 17.86 20.52 -0.82
C PRO A 50 18.97 20.08 -1.79
N ALA A 51 20.24 20.15 -1.35
CA ALA A 51 21.39 19.77 -2.18
C ALA A 51 21.40 18.27 -2.51
N GLN A 52 20.99 17.42 -1.55
CA GLN A 52 20.84 15.98 -1.80
C GLN A 52 19.70 15.71 -2.79
N CYS A 53 18.54 16.36 -2.63
CA CYS A 53 17.42 16.25 -3.56
C CYS A 53 17.83 16.66 -4.99
N ASP A 54 18.54 17.77 -5.14
CA ASP A 54 19.00 18.25 -6.45
C ASP A 54 19.97 17.25 -7.10
N LEU A 55 20.90 16.69 -6.32
CA LEU A 55 21.84 15.67 -6.80
C LEU A 55 21.14 14.35 -7.18
N LEU A 56 20.17 13.91 -6.37
CA LEU A 56 19.33 12.75 -6.66
C LEU A 56 18.64 12.94 -8.02
N LEU A 57 17.91 14.04 -8.21
CA LEU A 57 17.19 14.30 -9.45
C LEU A 57 18.13 14.45 -10.66
N ALA A 58 19.31 15.06 -10.47
CA ALA A 58 20.32 15.13 -11.52
C ALA A 58 20.83 13.75 -11.96
N ARG A 59 21.10 12.85 -11.01
CA ARG A 59 21.52 11.46 -11.30
C ARG A 59 20.40 10.65 -11.95
N VAL A 60 19.16 10.78 -11.48
CA VAL A 60 17.98 10.13 -12.07
C VAL A 60 17.83 10.55 -13.54
N ARG A 61 17.94 11.84 -13.85
CA ARG A 61 17.89 12.34 -15.24
C ARG A 61 19.07 11.85 -16.08
N ALA A 62 20.29 11.88 -15.54
CA ALA A 62 21.48 11.40 -16.26
C ALA A 62 21.42 9.90 -16.59
N ALA A 63 20.73 9.11 -15.77
CA ALA A 63 20.50 7.69 -15.98
C ALA A 63 19.24 7.37 -16.81
N HIS A 64 18.56 8.39 -17.35
CA HIS A 64 17.30 8.24 -18.12
C HIS A 64 16.20 7.48 -17.37
N MET A 65 16.18 7.67 -16.05
CA MET A 65 15.17 7.16 -15.12
C MET A 65 14.02 8.17 -15.02
N ASN A 66 12.80 7.69 -14.74
CA ASN A 66 11.58 8.51 -14.82
C ASN A 66 10.72 8.49 -13.56
N ALA A 67 11.14 7.82 -12.48
CA ALA A 67 10.45 7.86 -11.20
C ALA A 67 11.41 7.68 -10.01
N VAL A 68 11.02 8.21 -8.86
CA VAL A 68 11.67 7.98 -7.57
C VAL A 68 10.63 7.60 -6.52
N PHE A 69 10.94 6.56 -5.75
CA PHE A 69 10.10 6.00 -4.69
C PHE A 69 10.80 6.31 -3.38
N VAL A 70 10.43 7.43 -2.77
CA VAL A 70 11.26 8.12 -1.76
C VAL A 70 10.68 7.87 -0.38
N GLN A 71 11.51 7.37 0.55
CA GLN A 71 11.04 6.90 1.86
C GLN A 71 10.65 8.05 2.78
N MET A 72 9.38 8.44 2.74
CA MET A 72 8.83 9.53 3.53
C MET A 72 8.41 9.12 4.95
N ARG A 73 8.30 7.80 5.20
CA ARG A 73 8.09 7.23 6.55
C ARG A 73 8.91 5.96 6.73
N LYS A 74 9.91 5.98 7.62
CA LYS A 74 10.75 4.81 7.91
C LYS A 74 10.14 3.95 8.99
N ARG A 75 9.90 4.53 10.16
CA ARG A 75 9.56 3.79 11.37
C ARG A 75 8.73 4.66 12.34
N ALA A 76 7.59 5.15 11.85
CA ALA A 76 6.72 6.11 12.56
C ALA A 76 7.41 7.46 12.80
N ASP A 77 7.98 7.97 11.72
CA ASP A 77 8.63 9.27 11.58
C ASP A 77 8.32 9.82 10.17
N ALA A 78 8.40 11.13 9.98
CA ALA A 78 8.12 11.80 8.71
C ALA A 78 9.29 12.68 8.24
N TYR A 79 9.51 12.68 6.92
CA TYR A 79 10.36 13.62 6.18
C TYR A 79 9.52 14.64 5.38
N TYR A 80 8.37 14.97 5.94
CA TYR A 80 7.37 15.88 5.40
C TYR A 80 6.55 16.43 6.58
N ALA A 81 5.87 17.56 6.38
CA ALA A 81 4.99 18.11 7.41
C ALA A 81 3.75 17.24 7.60
N SER A 82 3.85 16.22 8.48
CA SER A 82 2.75 15.31 8.80
C SER A 82 1.91 15.83 9.96
N HIS A 83 0.59 15.58 9.87
CA HIS A 83 -0.35 15.79 10.99
C HIS A 83 -0.41 14.61 11.97
N TYR A 84 0.22 13.49 11.62
CA TYR A 84 0.14 12.24 12.38
C TYR A 84 1.51 11.81 12.89
N GLU A 85 2.52 11.77 12.04
CA GLU A 85 3.85 11.31 12.42
C GLU A 85 4.74 12.47 12.90
N PRO A 86 5.56 12.26 13.94
CA PRO A 86 6.56 13.24 14.31
C PRO A 86 7.65 13.32 13.22
N TRP A 87 8.33 14.47 13.13
CA TRP A 87 9.51 14.60 12.30
C TRP A 87 10.57 13.55 12.65
N ALA A 88 11.29 13.08 11.62
CA ALA A 88 12.39 12.16 11.80
C ALA A 88 13.52 12.79 12.63
N THR A 89 14.04 12.05 13.59
CA THR A 89 15.03 12.57 14.55
C THR A 89 16.41 12.82 13.93
N ASP A 90 16.67 12.25 12.76
CA ASP A 90 17.87 12.47 11.95
C ASP A 90 17.68 13.57 10.88
N ASP A 91 16.53 14.25 10.89
CA ASP A 91 16.29 15.51 10.17
C ASP A 91 16.01 16.64 11.17
N PRO A 92 17.06 17.21 11.81
CA PRO A 92 16.89 18.25 12.83
C PRO A 92 16.39 19.58 12.27
N GLU A 93 16.45 19.78 10.95
CA GLU A 93 16.01 21.01 10.30
C GLU A 93 14.52 20.97 9.92
N HIS A 94 13.87 19.80 10.08
CA HIS A 94 12.47 19.56 9.67
C HIS A 94 12.25 20.00 8.22
N PHE A 95 13.16 19.58 7.35
CA PHE A 95 13.10 19.91 5.94
C PHE A 95 12.01 19.11 5.26
N ASP A 96 11.03 19.80 4.67
CA ASP A 96 9.98 19.14 3.89
C ASP A 96 10.52 18.64 2.54
N ALA A 97 11.14 17.46 2.59
CA ALA A 97 11.76 16.82 1.44
C ALA A 97 10.73 16.45 0.38
N LEU A 98 9.51 16.05 0.79
CA LEU A 98 8.46 15.63 -0.14
C LEU A 98 7.98 16.79 -0.99
N GLU A 99 7.66 17.94 -0.38
CA GLU A 99 7.24 19.14 -1.11
C GLU A 99 8.36 19.63 -2.03
N TYR A 100 9.60 19.65 -1.53
CA TYR A 100 10.76 20.06 -2.33
C TYR A 100 10.94 19.17 -3.56
N LEU A 101 10.90 17.84 -3.39
CA LEU A 101 11.06 16.87 -4.48
C LEU A 101 9.94 16.98 -5.50
N CYS A 102 8.66 17.09 -5.07
CA CYS A 102 7.54 17.27 -6.00
C CYS A 102 7.76 18.51 -6.87
N ARG A 103 8.09 19.64 -6.25
CA ARG A 103 8.35 20.91 -6.96
C ARG A 103 9.51 20.80 -7.96
N GLN A 104 10.65 20.22 -7.58
CA GLN A 104 11.83 20.12 -8.45
C GLN A 104 11.72 19.04 -9.53
N ALA A 105 11.05 17.92 -9.22
CA ALA A 105 10.83 16.83 -10.16
C ALA A 105 9.80 17.22 -11.24
N HIS A 106 8.84 18.08 -10.91
CA HIS A 106 7.78 18.56 -11.81
C HIS A 106 8.09 19.90 -12.49
N ALA A 107 9.24 20.50 -12.19
CA ALA A 107 9.64 21.79 -12.73
C ALA A 107 9.63 21.80 -14.27
N PRO A 108 9.08 22.86 -14.91
CA PRO A 108 9.05 22.95 -16.37
C PRO A 108 10.46 23.07 -16.95
N GLY A 109 10.64 22.61 -18.19
CA GLY A 109 11.91 22.75 -18.92
C GLY A 109 12.90 21.61 -18.70
N GLN A 110 12.57 20.59 -17.89
CA GLN A 110 13.32 19.36 -17.73
C GLN A 110 12.40 18.14 -17.89
N PRO A 111 12.94 16.95 -18.21
CA PRO A 111 12.17 15.71 -18.14
C PRO A 111 11.56 15.54 -16.75
N ARG A 112 10.23 15.36 -16.70
CA ARG A 112 9.48 15.16 -15.47
C ARG A 112 9.84 13.80 -14.88
N ILE A 113 10.14 13.79 -13.58
CA ILE A 113 10.32 12.57 -12.79
C ILE A 113 9.06 12.36 -11.97
N GLN A 114 8.53 11.14 -11.92
CA GLN A 114 7.43 10.84 -11.02
C GLN A 114 7.91 10.74 -9.57
N VAL A 115 7.20 11.35 -8.63
CA VAL A 115 7.49 11.25 -7.20
C VAL A 115 6.45 10.37 -6.53
N HIS A 116 6.90 9.23 -5.99
CA HIS A 116 6.07 8.29 -5.24
C HIS A 116 6.49 8.32 -3.77
N ALA A 117 5.56 8.66 -2.88
CA ALA A 117 5.83 8.67 -1.45
C ALA A 117 5.85 7.23 -0.91
N TRP A 118 7.04 6.73 -0.58
CA TRP A 118 7.23 5.42 0.03
C TRP A 118 7.02 5.50 1.54
N ILE A 119 6.03 4.75 2.02
CA ILE A 119 5.63 4.68 3.41
C ILE A 119 5.76 3.24 3.88
N ASN A 120 6.55 3.01 4.94
CA ASN A 120 6.49 1.75 5.65
C ASN A 120 5.16 1.71 6.43
N ALA A 121 4.27 0.78 6.09
CA ALA A 121 2.92 0.73 6.65
C ALA A 121 2.89 0.26 8.11
N CYS A 122 3.53 -0.88 8.42
CA CYS A 122 3.44 -1.49 9.74
C CYS A 122 4.67 -1.24 10.63
N ALA A 123 5.83 -0.86 10.11
CA ALA A 123 7.04 -0.64 10.93
C ALA A 123 6.98 0.69 11.70
N VAL A 124 7.20 0.69 13.01
CA VAL A 124 6.99 1.86 13.91
C VAL A 124 8.07 2.08 14.98
N GLY A 125 9.14 1.27 14.98
CA GLY A 125 10.13 1.24 16.08
C GLY A 125 11.23 2.32 16.09
N GLY A 126 11.12 3.38 15.29
CA GLY A 126 12.21 4.36 15.07
C GLY A 126 12.32 5.38 16.19
N ASN A 127 11.24 6.13 16.43
CA ASN A 127 11.21 7.18 17.42
C ASN A 127 11.24 6.61 18.86
N LYS A 128 12.15 7.12 19.70
CA LYS A 128 12.29 6.76 21.12
C LYS A 128 11.85 7.86 22.09
N GLY A 129 11.39 9.01 21.60
CA GLY A 129 10.86 10.12 22.38
C GLY A 129 9.44 9.90 22.91
N PRO A 130 8.85 10.89 23.60
CA PRO A 130 7.48 10.82 24.13
C PRO A 130 6.40 10.63 23.05
N GLN A 131 6.65 11.14 21.84
CA GLN A 131 5.73 11.00 20.70
C GLN A 131 5.83 9.64 19.99
N SER A 132 6.66 8.72 20.48
CA SER A 132 6.79 7.37 19.90
C SER A 132 5.46 6.62 19.91
N LEU A 133 4.98 6.14 18.76
CA LEU A 133 3.80 5.28 18.68
C LEU A 133 3.91 4.03 19.56
N VAL A 134 5.11 3.45 19.65
CA VAL A 134 5.38 2.29 20.51
C VAL A 134 5.12 2.60 21.99
N LYS A 135 5.39 3.83 22.44
CA LYS A 135 5.15 4.25 23.83
C LYS A 135 3.73 4.74 24.08
N GLN A 136 3.16 5.47 23.13
CA GLN A 136 1.81 6.01 23.26
C GLN A 136 0.75 4.91 23.13
N HIS A 137 1.01 3.92 22.28
CA HIS A 137 0.06 2.86 21.92
C HIS A 137 0.71 1.46 21.94
N PRO A 138 1.22 0.98 23.09
CA PRO A 138 1.75 -0.38 23.20
C PRO A 138 0.69 -1.44 22.89
N ASP A 139 -0.60 -1.11 23.05
CA ASP A 139 -1.75 -1.93 22.72
C ASP A 139 -2.01 -2.06 21.20
N TRP A 140 -1.31 -1.30 20.35
CA TRP A 140 -1.38 -1.40 18.88
C TRP A 140 -0.35 -2.35 18.29
N LEU A 141 0.64 -2.77 19.08
CA LEU A 141 1.77 -3.54 18.59
C LEU A 141 1.35 -4.95 18.16
N SER A 142 1.93 -5.41 17.06
CA SER A 142 1.88 -6.80 16.63
C SER A 142 2.79 -7.61 17.53
N LEU A 143 2.21 -8.61 18.19
CA LEU A 143 2.95 -9.53 19.04
C LEU A 143 3.20 -10.87 18.34
N SER A 144 4.26 -11.56 18.75
CA SER A 144 4.45 -12.98 18.43
C SER A 144 3.46 -13.85 19.21
N ASP A 145 3.34 -15.12 18.83
CA ASP A 145 2.58 -16.13 19.57
C ASP A 145 3.13 -16.41 20.99
N THR A 146 4.30 -15.87 21.32
CA THR A 146 4.93 -15.91 22.64
C THR A 146 4.92 -14.56 23.37
N GLY A 147 4.34 -13.51 22.75
CA GLY A 147 4.20 -12.18 23.34
C GLY A 147 5.37 -11.22 23.11
N ALA A 148 6.32 -11.53 22.23
CA ALA A 148 7.39 -10.60 21.86
C ALA A 148 6.87 -9.52 20.90
N ASP A 149 7.40 -8.30 21.00
CA ASP A 149 7.01 -7.12 20.21
C ASP A 149 8.08 -6.68 19.19
N TYR A 150 9.19 -7.42 19.09
CA TYR A 150 10.28 -7.18 18.17
C TYR A 150 10.61 -8.44 17.36
N ASP A 151 10.56 -8.33 16.03
CA ASP A 151 10.62 -9.49 15.13
C ASP A 151 12.01 -9.86 14.61
N GLY A 152 13.04 -9.21 15.15
CA GLY A 152 14.41 -9.30 14.68
C GLY A 152 14.79 -8.16 13.72
N GLU A 153 13.80 -7.51 13.11
CA GLU A 153 13.98 -6.43 12.12
C GLU A 153 13.35 -5.11 12.60
N SER A 154 12.13 -5.14 13.13
CA SER A 154 11.41 -3.95 13.61
C SER A 154 10.31 -4.30 14.61
N THR A 155 9.96 -3.32 15.44
CA THR A 155 8.66 -3.31 16.12
C THR A 155 7.60 -2.85 15.12
N LYS A 156 6.50 -3.60 15.04
CA LYS A 156 5.42 -3.37 14.07
C LYS A 156 4.09 -3.18 14.78
N ILE A 157 3.22 -2.35 14.21
CA ILE A 157 1.81 -2.34 14.57
C ILE A 157 1.09 -3.55 13.96
N ASP A 158 -0.02 -3.96 14.57
CA ASP A 158 -0.87 -5.05 14.07
C ASP A 158 -1.95 -4.51 13.12
N PRO A 159 -1.96 -4.89 11.82
CA PRO A 159 -3.03 -4.47 10.91
C PRO A 159 -4.40 -5.06 11.30
N GLY A 160 -4.46 -6.04 12.20
CA GLY A 160 -5.68 -6.54 12.82
C GLY A 160 -6.18 -5.73 14.01
N ASN A 161 -5.42 -4.74 14.50
CA ASN A 161 -5.91 -3.76 15.45
C ASN A 161 -6.59 -2.60 14.67
N PRO A 162 -7.90 -2.33 14.86
CA PRO A 162 -8.61 -1.32 14.10
C PRO A 162 -8.04 0.10 14.24
N ALA A 163 -7.61 0.50 15.44
CA ALA A 163 -7.05 1.83 15.70
C ALA A 163 -5.68 1.98 15.01
N ALA A 164 -4.84 0.96 15.08
CA ALA A 164 -3.55 0.95 14.39
C ALA A 164 -3.72 0.99 12.85
N ALA A 165 -4.68 0.23 12.32
CA ALA A 165 -5.01 0.26 10.89
C ALA A 165 -5.58 1.62 10.46
N ASP A 166 -6.42 2.26 11.28
CA ASP A 166 -6.96 3.61 11.03
C ASP A 166 -5.84 4.66 11.00
N TRP A 167 -4.90 4.61 11.95
CA TRP A 167 -3.74 5.48 11.99
C TRP A 167 -2.91 5.39 10.72
N THR A 168 -2.50 4.19 10.32
CA THR A 168 -1.72 4.00 9.08
C THR A 168 -2.48 4.47 7.86
N TYR A 169 -3.78 4.20 7.78
CA TYR A 169 -4.64 4.71 6.71
C TYR A 169 -4.61 6.24 6.63
N ARG A 170 -4.73 6.93 7.77
CA ARG A 170 -4.70 8.39 7.83
C ARG A 170 -3.35 8.97 7.42
N VAL A 171 -2.25 8.32 7.79
CA VAL A 171 -0.89 8.71 7.35
C VAL A 171 -0.76 8.68 5.82
N TYR A 172 -1.31 7.65 5.15
CA TYR A 172 -1.34 7.66 3.68
C TYR A 172 -2.21 8.80 3.12
N LEU A 173 -3.39 9.03 3.70
CA LEU A 173 -4.26 10.10 3.21
C LEU A 173 -3.70 11.50 3.46
N ASP A 174 -2.93 11.69 4.53
CA ASP A 174 -2.23 12.95 4.80
C ASP A 174 -1.35 13.34 3.61
N VAL A 175 -0.54 12.40 3.13
CA VAL A 175 0.29 12.60 1.92
C VAL A 175 -0.57 12.85 0.68
N VAL A 176 -1.60 12.03 0.45
CA VAL A 176 -2.45 12.15 -0.74
C VAL A 176 -3.14 13.51 -0.80
N ARG A 177 -3.49 14.12 0.33
CA ARG A 177 -4.25 15.37 0.38
C ARG A 177 -3.37 16.59 0.24
N HIS A 178 -2.17 16.57 0.81
CA HIS A 178 -1.35 17.76 0.99
C HIS A 178 -0.20 17.91 0.00
N TYR A 179 0.17 16.86 -0.74
CA TYR A 179 1.33 16.88 -1.65
C TYR A 179 0.96 16.54 -3.10
N ASP A 180 1.63 17.18 -4.05
CA ASP A 180 1.53 16.88 -5.49
C ASP A 180 2.33 15.62 -5.87
N VAL A 181 2.06 14.50 -5.20
CA VAL A 181 2.69 13.22 -5.52
C VAL A 181 2.02 12.54 -6.71
N ASP A 182 2.80 11.81 -7.51
CA ASP A 182 2.27 10.92 -8.57
C ASP A 182 1.66 9.64 -8.01
N GLY A 183 2.18 9.20 -6.87
CA GLY A 183 1.77 7.95 -6.26
C GLY A 183 2.13 7.84 -4.79
N ILE A 184 1.47 6.86 -4.17
CA ILE A 184 1.85 6.35 -2.86
C ILE A 184 2.38 4.93 -3.04
N HIS A 185 3.39 4.59 -2.25
CA HIS A 185 4.07 3.31 -2.32
C HIS A 185 4.11 2.63 -0.95
N MET A 186 3.42 1.50 -0.84
CA MET A 186 3.33 0.74 0.41
C MET A 186 4.48 -0.24 0.53
N ASP A 187 5.31 -0.09 1.56
CA ASP A 187 6.24 -1.14 1.98
C ASP A 187 5.88 -1.58 3.39
N PHE A 188 6.42 -2.71 3.86
CA PHE A 188 6.13 -3.29 5.16
C PHE A 188 4.62 -3.45 5.44
N ILE A 189 3.80 -3.55 4.39
CA ILE A 189 2.36 -3.81 4.45
C ILE A 189 2.11 -5.32 4.62
N ARG A 190 2.61 -5.83 5.74
CA ARG A 190 2.67 -7.27 6.04
C ARG A 190 2.86 -7.50 7.53
N TYR A 191 2.64 -8.74 7.97
CA TYR A 191 3.08 -9.17 9.29
C TYR A 191 4.60 -9.38 9.36
N GLY A 192 5.13 -9.34 10.57
CA GLY A 192 6.55 -9.46 10.86
C GLY A 192 7.13 -10.87 10.83
N GLY A 193 8.39 -10.95 11.21
CA GLY A 193 9.14 -12.18 11.43
C GLY A 193 10.43 -12.25 10.63
N SER A 194 11.41 -12.95 11.22
CA SER A 194 12.69 -13.26 10.60
C SER A 194 13.13 -14.67 10.99
N GLY A 195 13.78 -15.38 10.06
CA GLY A 195 14.21 -16.76 10.28
C GLY A 195 13.09 -17.66 10.81
N LYS A 196 13.26 -18.19 12.02
CA LYS A 196 12.31 -19.14 12.64
C LYS A 196 11.03 -18.51 13.20
N THR A 197 10.94 -17.18 13.26
CA THR A 197 9.75 -16.50 13.81
C THR A 197 8.78 -16.04 12.72
N VAL A 198 9.11 -16.27 11.46
CA VAL A 198 8.23 -15.95 10.33
C VAL A 198 6.92 -16.73 10.43
N GLY A 199 5.78 -16.05 10.25
CA GLY A 199 4.45 -16.65 10.40
C GLY A 199 3.93 -16.73 11.85
N HIS A 200 4.73 -16.37 12.85
CA HIS A 200 4.35 -16.40 14.26
C HIS A 200 3.86 -15.04 14.81
N TRP A 201 3.51 -14.10 13.94
CA TRP A 201 3.09 -12.73 14.30
C TRP A 201 1.60 -12.47 14.08
N GLY A 202 1.10 -11.41 14.70
CA GLY A 202 -0.28 -10.93 14.60
C GLY A 202 -1.16 -11.26 15.80
N TYR A 203 -0.52 -11.50 16.95
CA TYR A 203 -1.16 -11.94 18.20
C TYR A 203 -1.53 -10.78 19.12
N ASN A 204 -1.74 -9.59 18.57
CA ASN A 204 -2.31 -8.48 19.33
C ASN A 204 -3.65 -8.88 19.98
N ALA A 205 -3.89 -8.45 21.22
CA ALA A 205 -5.07 -8.83 21.99
C ALA A 205 -6.39 -8.45 21.29
N PHE A 206 -6.47 -7.28 20.65
CA PHE A 206 -7.64 -6.87 19.88
C PHE A 206 -7.85 -7.75 18.63
N SER A 207 -6.77 -8.09 17.91
CA SER A 207 -6.82 -8.96 16.74
C SER A 207 -7.34 -10.36 17.10
N VAL A 208 -6.80 -10.96 18.17
CA VAL A 208 -7.24 -12.27 18.66
C VAL A 208 -8.69 -12.23 19.17
N ALA A 209 -9.09 -11.17 19.90
CA ALA A 209 -10.47 -11.01 20.36
C ALA A 209 -11.46 -10.91 19.19
N ARG A 210 -11.14 -10.11 18.17
CA ARG A 210 -11.97 -9.97 16.95
C ARG A 210 -12.09 -11.29 16.19
N TYR A 211 -11.00 -12.03 16.04
CA TYR A 211 -11.02 -13.37 15.45
C TYR A 211 -11.94 -14.32 16.23
N ASN A 212 -11.83 -14.32 17.56
CA ASN A 212 -12.65 -15.15 18.43
C ASN A 212 -14.14 -14.84 18.31
N VAL A 213 -14.51 -13.56 18.32
CA VAL A 213 -15.90 -13.12 18.08
C VAL A 213 -16.37 -13.56 16.69
N ARG A 214 -15.55 -13.33 15.66
CA ARG A 214 -15.90 -13.67 14.27
C ARG A 214 -16.25 -15.14 14.10
N TYR A 215 -15.42 -16.01 14.66
CA TYR A 215 -15.48 -17.44 14.40
C TYR A 215 -16.07 -18.26 15.55
N GLY A 216 -16.52 -17.61 16.63
CA GLY A 216 -17.06 -18.29 17.81
C GLY A 216 -16.01 -19.16 18.51
N THR A 217 -14.75 -18.71 18.53
CA THR A 217 -13.64 -19.41 19.19
C THR A 217 -13.21 -18.67 20.46
N THR A 218 -12.31 -19.25 21.23
CA THR A 218 -11.76 -18.64 22.45
C THR A 218 -10.26 -18.91 22.54
N GLY A 219 -9.54 -18.04 23.24
CA GLY A 219 -8.10 -18.19 23.45
C GLY A 219 -7.28 -17.84 22.22
N GLN A 220 -6.01 -18.24 22.24
CA GLN A 220 -5.05 -17.92 21.18
C GLN A 220 -5.10 -18.98 20.08
N PRO A 221 -5.29 -18.60 18.80
CA PRO A 221 -5.25 -19.55 17.69
C PRO A 221 -3.83 -20.07 17.44
N LYS A 222 -3.72 -21.32 16.98
CA LYS A 222 -2.43 -21.86 16.53
C LYS A 222 -1.90 -21.07 15.33
N TRP A 223 -0.59 -20.84 15.27
CA TRP A 223 0.04 -20.04 14.21
C TRP A 223 -0.15 -20.64 12.82
N ASP A 224 -0.30 -21.96 12.75
CA ASP A 224 -0.51 -22.73 11.53
C ASP A 224 -1.98 -23.12 11.28
N ASP A 225 -2.93 -22.57 12.05
CA ASP A 225 -4.35 -22.74 11.76
C ASP A 225 -4.68 -22.07 10.40
N PRO A 226 -5.24 -22.81 9.41
CA PRO A 226 -5.59 -22.24 8.10
C PRO A 226 -6.53 -21.04 8.19
N ARG A 227 -7.46 -21.03 9.15
CA ARG A 227 -8.43 -19.95 9.38
C ARG A 227 -7.75 -18.73 9.96
N TRP A 228 -6.79 -18.90 10.87
CA TRP A 228 -5.98 -17.80 11.41
C TRP A 228 -5.05 -17.20 10.35
N ARG A 229 -4.44 -18.04 9.51
CA ARG A 229 -3.67 -17.58 8.34
C ARG A 229 -4.54 -16.79 7.36
N GLN A 230 -5.79 -17.21 7.12
CA GLN A 230 -6.71 -16.45 6.27
C GLN A 230 -7.11 -15.13 6.91
N TRP A 231 -7.48 -15.14 8.20
CA TRP A 231 -7.83 -13.94 8.94
C TRP A 231 -6.74 -12.86 8.86
N ARG A 232 -5.48 -13.24 9.03
CA ARG A 232 -4.33 -12.32 8.91
C ARG A 232 -4.19 -11.74 7.49
N ARG A 233 -4.36 -12.56 6.45
CA ARG A 233 -4.41 -12.06 5.05
C ARG A 233 -5.53 -11.05 4.85
N ASP A 234 -6.69 -11.32 5.44
CA ASP A 234 -7.85 -10.42 5.34
C ASP A 234 -7.57 -9.07 5.99
N GLN A 235 -6.85 -9.03 7.13
CA GLN A 235 -6.52 -7.77 7.81
C GLN A 235 -5.55 -6.91 6.99
N VAL A 236 -4.48 -7.50 6.45
CA VAL A 236 -3.53 -6.78 5.59
C VAL A 236 -4.25 -6.28 4.32
N THR A 237 -5.05 -7.13 3.69
CA THR A 237 -5.79 -6.78 2.46
C THR A 237 -6.84 -5.70 2.72
N ALA A 238 -7.50 -5.72 3.88
CA ALA A 238 -8.43 -4.66 4.27
C ALA A 238 -7.76 -3.29 4.35
N LEU A 239 -6.56 -3.22 4.95
CA LEU A 239 -5.79 -1.97 5.01
C LEU A 239 -5.38 -1.49 3.61
N VAL A 240 -4.86 -2.38 2.76
CA VAL A 240 -4.52 -2.06 1.35
C VAL A 240 -5.75 -1.52 0.61
N ARG A 241 -6.90 -2.19 0.74
CA ARG A 241 -8.17 -1.78 0.11
C ARG A 241 -8.61 -0.41 0.58
N ARG A 242 -8.56 -0.15 1.89
CA ARG A 242 -8.98 1.13 2.47
C ARG A 242 -8.12 2.29 1.99
N VAL A 243 -6.80 2.13 1.99
CA VAL A 243 -5.88 3.15 1.49
C VAL A 243 -6.09 3.36 -0.01
N SER A 244 -6.08 2.29 -0.80
CA SER A 244 -6.19 2.37 -2.26
C SER A 244 -7.45 3.10 -2.72
N ILE A 245 -8.61 2.65 -2.24
CA ILE A 245 -9.89 3.17 -2.72
C ILE A 245 -10.15 4.60 -2.22
N ALA A 246 -9.74 4.93 -1.00
CA ALA A 246 -9.84 6.31 -0.53
C ALA A 246 -8.88 7.24 -1.28
N ALA A 247 -7.66 6.80 -1.60
CA ALA A 247 -6.72 7.57 -2.39
C ALA A 247 -7.26 7.86 -3.79
N HIS A 248 -7.85 6.87 -4.47
CA HIS A 248 -8.50 7.08 -5.78
C HIS A 248 -9.78 7.91 -5.70
N ALA A 249 -10.50 7.89 -4.56
CA ALA A 249 -11.64 8.77 -4.36
C ALA A 249 -11.23 10.25 -4.32
N LEU A 250 -10.07 10.55 -3.72
CA LEU A 250 -9.51 11.90 -3.63
C LEU A 250 -8.80 12.33 -4.93
N LYS A 251 -7.89 11.49 -5.43
CA LYS A 251 -7.07 11.73 -6.62
C LYS A 251 -7.18 10.52 -7.56
N PRO A 252 -8.15 10.52 -8.50
CA PRO A 252 -8.39 9.36 -9.39
C PRO A 252 -7.21 8.96 -10.29
N HIS A 253 -6.26 9.87 -10.51
CA HIS A 253 -5.06 9.66 -11.32
C HIS A 253 -3.86 9.14 -10.51
N LEU A 254 -3.95 9.13 -9.17
CA LEU A 254 -2.86 8.73 -8.30
C LEU A 254 -2.52 7.24 -8.51
N ILE A 255 -1.22 6.93 -8.58
CA ILE A 255 -0.72 5.57 -8.65
C ILE A 255 -0.65 4.99 -7.24
N VAL A 256 -1.37 3.88 -7.01
CA VAL A 256 -1.22 3.11 -5.77
C VAL A 256 -0.35 1.90 -6.03
N SER A 257 0.78 1.81 -5.32
CA SER A 257 1.76 0.76 -5.52
C SER A 257 2.23 0.12 -4.21
N ALA A 258 2.87 -1.05 -4.29
CA ALA A 258 3.43 -1.73 -3.11
C ALA A 258 4.74 -2.48 -3.42
N ALA A 259 5.69 -2.44 -2.47
CA ALA A 259 6.83 -3.34 -2.40
C ALA A 259 6.37 -4.67 -1.80
N THR A 260 6.54 -5.77 -2.54
CA THR A 260 5.93 -7.07 -2.17
C THR A 260 6.94 -8.20 -2.10
N ILE A 261 6.66 -9.23 -1.30
CA ILE A 261 7.65 -10.24 -0.93
C ILE A 261 7.76 -11.36 -1.98
N CYS A 262 8.99 -11.65 -2.41
CA CYS A 262 9.33 -12.78 -3.26
C CYS A 262 10.36 -13.70 -2.59
N TRP A 263 10.21 -14.03 -1.31
CA TRP A 263 11.15 -14.95 -0.66
C TRP A 263 11.00 -16.39 -1.15
N GLY A 264 12.12 -17.12 -1.05
CA GLY A 264 12.18 -18.50 -1.46
C GLY A 264 12.31 -18.67 -2.97
N ASP A 265 12.02 -19.87 -3.42
CA ASP A 265 12.49 -20.38 -4.69
C ASP A 265 11.57 -20.02 -5.88
N GLY A 266 10.37 -19.54 -5.61
CA GLY A 266 9.43 -18.99 -6.58
C GLY A 266 8.39 -20.02 -7.07
N PRO A 267 7.11 -19.63 -7.16
CA PRO A 267 6.02 -20.54 -7.51
C PRO A 267 5.99 -20.87 -9.01
N LYS A 268 5.63 -22.10 -9.36
CA LYS A 268 5.43 -22.51 -10.76
C LYS A 268 4.01 -22.28 -11.27
N ASN A 269 3.05 -22.13 -10.35
CA ASN A 269 1.63 -21.95 -10.65
C ASN A 269 0.89 -21.34 -9.44
N ASP A 270 -0.39 -21.06 -9.63
CA ASP A 270 -1.25 -20.44 -8.61
C ASP A 270 -1.37 -21.27 -7.32
N ALA A 271 -1.48 -22.59 -7.43
CA ALA A 271 -1.58 -23.46 -6.26
C ALA A 271 -0.29 -23.44 -5.43
N GLU A 272 0.87 -23.39 -6.08
CA GLU A 272 2.15 -23.29 -5.38
C GLU A 272 2.36 -21.91 -4.75
N TYR A 273 1.88 -20.83 -5.37
CA TYR A 273 1.88 -19.50 -4.76
C TYR A 273 1.12 -19.51 -3.43
N GLU A 274 -0.10 -20.04 -3.42
CA GLU A 274 -0.94 -20.09 -2.22
C GLU A 274 -0.42 -21.09 -1.17
N ALA A 275 0.15 -22.21 -1.60
CA ALA A 275 0.59 -23.26 -0.69
C ALA A 275 1.99 -23.04 -0.09
N LYS A 276 2.85 -22.26 -0.76
CA LYS A 276 4.28 -22.19 -0.39
C LYS A 276 4.92 -20.81 -0.42
N SER A 277 4.34 -19.82 -1.10
CA SER A 277 5.03 -18.52 -1.18
C SER A 277 5.00 -17.80 0.17
N ALA A 278 6.14 -17.24 0.56
CA ALA A 278 6.23 -16.48 1.81
C ALA A 278 5.20 -15.33 1.87
N SER A 279 4.94 -14.68 0.74
CA SER A 279 3.88 -13.68 0.62
C SER A 279 2.53 -14.18 1.13
N TYR A 280 2.13 -15.39 0.75
CA TYR A 280 0.80 -15.92 1.09
C TYR A 280 0.76 -16.65 2.43
N THR A 281 1.80 -17.44 2.74
CA THR A 281 1.80 -18.40 3.87
C THR A 281 2.47 -17.87 5.12
N GLU A 282 3.36 -16.89 5.00
CA GLU A 282 4.29 -16.49 6.06
C GLU A 282 4.08 -15.05 6.52
N VAL A 283 4.03 -14.09 5.59
CA VAL A 283 3.86 -12.66 5.91
C VAL A 283 2.45 -12.13 5.63
N PHE A 284 1.59 -12.99 5.06
CA PHE A 284 0.16 -12.77 4.83
C PHE A 284 -0.17 -11.53 3.98
N ALA A 285 0.65 -11.26 2.97
CA ALA A 285 0.50 -10.20 1.98
C ALA A 285 0.23 -10.79 0.58
N PRO A 286 -1.02 -11.19 0.25
CA PRO A 286 -1.36 -11.88 -0.99
C PRO A 286 -1.43 -10.92 -2.19
N TRP A 287 -0.29 -10.33 -2.57
CA TRP A 287 -0.22 -9.28 -3.60
C TRP A 287 -0.81 -9.65 -4.96
N ARG A 288 -0.81 -10.94 -5.32
CA ARG A 288 -1.44 -11.42 -6.56
C ARG A 288 -2.94 -11.16 -6.54
N ASP A 289 -3.56 -11.31 -5.37
CA ASP A 289 -4.99 -11.09 -5.19
C ASP A 289 -5.30 -9.59 -5.16
N TRP A 290 -4.39 -8.75 -4.64
CA TRP A 290 -4.53 -7.29 -4.70
C TRP A 290 -4.52 -6.75 -6.14
N LEU A 291 -3.68 -7.30 -7.03
CA LEU A 291 -3.73 -6.97 -8.45
C LEU A 291 -5.03 -7.44 -9.11
N ARG A 292 -5.47 -8.67 -8.78
CA ARG A 292 -6.71 -9.25 -9.34
C ARG A 292 -7.96 -8.47 -8.93
N GLU A 293 -8.00 -7.98 -7.69
CA GLU A 293 -9.08 -7.13 -7.17
C GLU A 293 -8.92 -5.67 -7.60
N GLY A 294 -7.81 -5.30 -8.24
CA GLY A 294 -7.56 -3.94 -8.71
C GLY A 294 -7.23 -2.94 -7.60
N LEU A 295 -6.75 -3.42 -6.45
CA LEU A 295 -6.31 -2.60 -5.31
C LEU A 295 -4.95 -1.94 -5.54
N LEU A 296 -4.13 -2.50 -6.44
CA LEU A 296 -2.87 -1.88 -6.87
C LEU A 296 -2.95 -1.50 -8.35
N ASP A 297 -2.40 -0.34 -8.69
CA ASP A 297 -2.11 0.04 -10.06
C ASP A 297 -0.78 -0.55 -10.53
N LEU A 298 0.18 -0.62 -9.61
CA LEU A 298 1.53 -1.11 -9.84
C LEU A 298 2.00 -1.98 -8.68
N ASN A 299 2.37 -3.23 -8.96
CA ASN A 299 3.09 -4.07 -8.00
C ASN A 299 4.60 -3.99 -8.25
N CYS A 300 5.38 -3.86 -7.18
CA CYS A 300 6.84 -3.86 -7.24
C CYS A 300 7.41 -5.00 -6.39
N PRO A 301 7.40 -6.26 -6.88
CA PRO A 301 7.94 -7.38 -6.11
C PRO A 301 9.45 -7.25 -5.89
N MET A 302 9.87 -7.45 -4.65
CA MET A 302 11.26 -7.45 -4.21
C MET A 302 11.92 -8.77 -4.59
N THR A 303 12.29 -8.93 -5.86
CA THR A 303 13.01 -10.07 -6.41
C THR A 303 14.52 -9.94 -6.19
N TYR A 304 14.89 -9.74 -4.93
CA TYR A 304 16.25 -9.48 -4.49
C TYR A 304 17.03 -10.80 -4.36
N PHE A 305 17.60 -11.24 -5.48
CA PHE A 305 18.39 -12.46 -5.55
C PHE A 305 19.79 -12.15 -6.05
N ASP A 306 20.77 -12.86 -5.47
CA ASP A 306 22.09 -12.98 -6.08
C ASP A 306 21.93 -13.82 -7.35
N LEU A 307 21.98 -13.18 -8.52
CA LEU A 307 21.74 -13.82 -9.81
C LEU A 307 22.77 -14.93 -10.08
N SER A 308 24.01 -14.75 -9.63
CA SER A 308 25.09 -15.71 -9.82
C SER A 308 24.85 -17.02 -9.05
N ARG A 309 24.17 -16.93 -7.90
CA ARG A 309 23.87 -18.09 -7.03
C ARG A 309 22.47 -18.66 -7.23
N HIS A 310 21.49 -17.81 -7.53
CA HIS A 310 20.07 -18.16 -7.56
C HIS A 310 19.36 -17.73 -8.86
N PRO A 311 19.89 -18.07 -10.06
CA PRO A 311 19.29 -17.66 -11.32
C PRO A 311 17.90 -18.29 -11.53
N ASP A 312 17.66 -19.47 -10.95
CA ASP A 312 16.36 -20.14 -11.00
C ASP A 312 15.28 -19.43 -10.17
N TYR A 313 15.66 -18.77 -9.09
CA TYR A 313 14.71 -18.07 -8.21
C TYR A 313 14.27 -16.77 -8.88
N TRP A 314 15.24 -16.02 -9.40
CA TRP A 314 14.98 -14.86 -10.26
C TRP A 314 14.02 -15.23 -11.40
N ARG A 315 14.35 -16.26 -12.19
CA ARG A 315 13.54 -16.64 -13.35
C ARG A 315 12.11 -17.01 -12.97
N ARG A 316 11.92 -17.87 -11.96
CA ARG A 316 10.58 -18.32 -11.55
C ARG A 316 9.72 -17.17 -11.05
N TRP A 317 10.28 -16.29 -10.21
CA TRP A 317 9.55 -15.12 -9.76
C TRP A 317 9.28 -14.12 -10.89
N SER A 318 10.27 -13.86 -11.75
CA SER A 318 10.12 -12.96 -12.90
C SER A 318 9.00 -13.43 -13.83
N ASP A 319 8.99 -14.71 -14.21
CA ASP A 319 7.95 -15.29 -15.05
C ASP A 319 6.58 -15.24 -14.37
N PHE A 320 6.51 -15.63 -13.09
CA PHE A 320 5.26 -15.60 -12.33
C PHE A 320 4.69 -14.18 -12.21
N VAL A 321 5.52 -13.19 -11.89
CA VAL A 321 5.08 -11.78 -11.76
C VAL A 321 4.56 -11.24 -13.09
N LYS A 322 5.29 -11.49 -14.19
CA LYS A 322 4.89 -11.04 -15.54
C LYS A 322 3.54 -11.64 -15.96
N ASP A 323 3.28 -12.89 -15.62
CA ASP A 323 2.06 -13.62 -16.00
C ASP A 323 0.83 -13.28 -15.16
N HIS A 324 0.98 -12.61 -14.01
CA HIS A 324 -0.10 -12.35 -13.05
C HIS A 324 -0.32 -10.85 -12.78
N GLN A 325 -0.42 -10.05 -13.85
CA GLN A 325 -0.65 -8.59 -13.78
C GLN A 325 -2.13 -8.17 -13.78
N TYR A 326 -3.06 -9.05 -14.21
CA TYR A 326 -4.52 -8.82 -14.16
C TYR A 326 -5.03 -7.48 -14.74
N GLY A 327 -4.40 -6.96 -15.79
CA GLY A 327 -4.79 -5.67 -16.36
C GLY A 327 -4.38 -4.47 -15.50
N ARG A 328 -3.37 -4.67 -14.65
CA ARG A 328 -2.57 -3.69 -13.92
C ARG A 328 -1.11 -3.83 -14.37
N LEU A 329 -0.16 -3.22 -13.65
CA LEU A 329 1.27 -3.29 -13.98
C LEU A 329 2.06 -3.99 -12.88
N SER A 330 3.16 -4.63 -13.27
CA SER A 330 4.21 -5.05 -12.35
C SER A 330 5.57 -4.58 -12.85
N ALA A 331 6.35 -3.92 -11.99
CA ALA A 331 7.75 -3.59 -12.24
C ALA A 331 8.65 -4.43 -11.33
N MET A 332 9.73 -4.99 -11.86
CA MET A 332 10.58 -5.89 -11.08
C MET A 332 11.46 -5.09 -10.12
N GLY A 333 11.41 -5.43 -8.83
CA GLY A 333 12.31 -4.92 -7.82
C GLY A 333 13.66 -5.64 -7.89
N ILE A 334 14.72 -4.94 -8.24
CA ILE A 334 16.06 -5.51 -8.44
C ILE A 334 16.97 -5.07 -7.29
N GLY A 335 17.69 -6.02 -6.69
CA GLY A 335 18.59 -5.75 -5.59
C GLY A 335 20.01 -5.46 -6.05
N THR A 336 20.28 -4.21 -6.42
CA THR A 336 21.56 -3.79 -7.03
C THR A 336 22.73 -3.89 -6.03
N TRP A 337 22.48 -3.76 -4.74
CA TRP A 337 23.48 -3.97 -3.68
C TRP A 337 23.88 -5.43 -3.46
N ILE A 338 23.14 -6.40 -4.04
CA ILE A 338 23.44 -7.82 -3.92
C ILE A 338 24.26 -8.32 -5.10
N ASN A 339 24.09 -7.70 -6.26
CA ASN A 339 24.64 -8.16 -7.53
C ASN A 339 25.83 -7.31 -7.97
N ALA A 340 26.73 -7.93 -8.72
CA ALA A 340 27.72 -7.16 -9.49
C ALA A 340 26.99 -6.40 -10.62
N VAL A 341 27.52 -5.24 -11.04
CA VAL A 341 26.93 -4.42 -12.12
C VAL A 341 26.46 -5.26 -13.33
N PRO A 342 27.26 -6.17 -13.92
CA PRO A 342 26.82 -6.95 -15.08
C PRO A 342 25.58 -7.82 -14.83
N ASP A 343 25.42 -8.35 -13.62
CA ASP A 343 24.29 -9.20 -13.25
C ASP A 343 23.02 -8.36 -13.07
N SER A 344 23.11 -7.18 -12.44
CA SER A 344 21.99 -6.23 -12.38
C SER A 344 21.54 -5.78 -13.77
N LEU A 345 22.48 -5.53 -14.69
CA LEU A 345 22.14 -5.19 -16.07
C LEU A 345 21.46 -6.36 -16.81
N ALA A 346 21.88 -7.60 -16.54
CA ALA A 346 21.25 -8.79 -17.09
C ALA A 346 19.81 -8.97 -16.56
N GLU A 347 19.58 -8.74 -15.27
CA GLU A 347 18.25 -8.74 -14.67
C GLU A 347 17.35 -7.69 -15.34
N ILE A 348 17.80 -6.44 -15.46
CA ILE A 348 17.09 -5.35 -16.16
C ILE A 348 16.71 -5.79 -17.57
N ALA A 349 17.67 -6.28 -18.36
CA ALA A 349 17.41 -6.72 -19.73
C ALA A 349 16.37 -7.85 -19.80
N SER A 350 16.42 -8.79 -18.85
CA SER A 350 15.48 -9.92 -18.80
C SER A 350 14.04 -9.51 -18.51
N THR A 351 13.79 -8.36 -17.87
CA THR A 351 12.44 -7.89 -17.56
C THR A 351 11.61 -7.58 -18.81
N ARG A 352 12.28 -7.17 -19.89
CA ARG A 352 11.73 -6.84 -21.20
C ARG A 352 11.40 -8.07 -22.03
N GLN A 353 12.03 -9.21 -21.72
CA GLN A 353 11.80 -10.47 -22.42
C GLN A 353 10.43 -11.03 -22.01
N PRO A 354 9.55 -11.33 -22.98
CA PRO A 354 8.24 -11.87 -22.68
C PRO A 354 8.35 -13.32 -22.18
N THR A 355 7.44 -13.69 -21.28
CA THR A 355 7.20 -15.09 -20.89
C THR A 355 6.63 -15.90 -22.06
N GLY A 356 6.46 -17.20 -21.85
CA GLY A 356 5.70 -18.06 -22.78
C GLY A 356 4.25 -17.62 -23.01
N ARG A 357 3.68 -16.76 -22.15
CA ARG A 357 2.35 -16.14 -22.34
C ARG A 357 2.40 -14.78 -23.04
N GLY A 358 3.57 -14.38 -23.54
CA GLY A 358 3.76 -13.10 -24.23
C GLY A 358 3.72 -11.89 -23.30
N LYS A 359 3.90 -12.07 -21.99
CA LYS A 359 3.84 -10.98 -20.99
C LYS A 359 5.25 -10.55 -20.58
N ALA A 360 5.48 -9.24 -20.51
CA ALA A 360 6.71 -8.65 -20.02
C ALA A 360 6.42 -7.76 -18.80
N ALA A 361 7.45 -7.40 -18.05
CA ALA A 361 7.29 -6.45 -16.95
C ALA A 361 7.01 -5.05 -17.50
N ALA A 362 6.37 -4.21 -16.69
CA ALA A 362 6.13 -2.81 -16.99
C ALA A 362 7.41 -1.96 -16.86
N GLY A 363 8.43 -2.49 -16.20
CA GLY A 363 9.71 -1.82 -15.98
C GLY A 363 10.45 -2.38 -14.78
N VAL A 364 11.30 -1.54 -14.19
CA VAL A 364 12.16 -1.88 -13.04
C VAL A 364 12.08 -0.83 -11.94
N VAL A 365 12.26 -1.29 -10.71
CA VAL A 365 12.53 -0.44 -9.56
C VAL A 365 13.80 -0.95 -8.89
N LEU A 366 14.85 -0.13 -8.90
CA LEU A 366 16.18 -0.53 -8.43
C LEU A 366 16.28 -0.18 -6.95
N PHE A 367 16.48 -1.20 -6.12
CA PHE A 367 16.80 -1.01 -4.71
C PHE A 367 18.30 -1.18 -4.54
N SER A 368 19.05 -0.17 -4.08
CA SER A 368 18.60 1.21 -3.84
C SER A 368 19.38 2.23 -4.66
N TYR A 369 18.90 3.47 -4.65
CA TYR A 369 19.66 4.62 -5.13
C TYR A 369 21.06 4.69 -4.48
N ALA A 370 21.19 4.30 -3.20
CA ALA A 370 22.47 4.32 -2.51
C ALA A 370 23.33 3.09 -2.85
N GLY A 371 22.80 1.89 -2.63
CA GLY A 371 23.53 0.63 -2.79
C GLY A 371 23.51 0.13 -4.24
N THR A 372 24.64 0.25 -4.93
CA THR A 372 24.67 0.15 -6.41
C THR A 372 25.48 -0.99 -6.99
N ASP A 373 26.33 -1.64 -6.20
CA ASP A 373 27.15 -2.76 -6.65
C ASP A 373 27.64 -3.56 -5.45
N SER A 374 27.89 -4.86 -5.65
CA SER A 374 28.41 -5.76 -4.61
C SER A 374 29.72 -6.45 -5.01
N ALA A 375 30.46 -5.93 -5.99
CA ALA A 375 31.61 -6.65 -6.57
C ALA A 375 32.63 -7.07 -5.49
N GLY A 376 32.77 -8.39 -5.29
CA GLY A 376 33.64 -8.96 -4.25
C GLY A 376 33.01 -9.12 -2.87
N GLY A 377 31.68 -9.00 -2.75
CA GLY A 377 30.93 -9.22 -1.53
C GLY A 377 30.86 -8.01 -0.59
N GLN A 378 31.20 -6.82 -1.07
CA GLN A 378 31.07 -5.55 -0.33
C GLN A 378 30.22 -4.58 -1.16
N GLU A 379 29.25 -3.94 -0.50
CA GLU A 379 28.39 -2.95 -1.13
C GLU A 379 29.18 -1.67 -1.44
N GLU A 380 29.15 -1.21 -2.69
CA GLU A 380 29.64 0.09 -3.11
C GLU A 380 28.47 1.08 -3.24
N GLN A 381 28.54 2.15 -2.45
CA GLN A 381 27.56 3.23 -2.49
C GLN A 381 27.86 4.21 -3.62
N TYR A 382 26.84 4.55 -4.39
CA TYR A 382 26.90 5.53 -5.48
C TYR A 382 27.97 5.24 -6.56
N ASN A 383 28.23 3.98 -6.88
CA ASN A 383 29.20 3.55 -7.87
C ASN A 383 28.98 4.30 -9.20
N PRO A 384 29.90 5.18 -9.63
CA PRO A 384 29.73 5.96 -10.86
C PRO A 384 29.64 5.11 -12.12
N ALA A 385 30.29 3.94 -12.15
CA ALA A 385 30.23 3.01 -13.28
C ALA A 385 28.85 2.38 -13.42
N PHE A 386 28.15 2.12 -12.32
CA PHE A 386 26.77 1.64 -12.34
C PHE A 386 25.84 2.68 -12.99
N TYR A 387 25.85 3.92 -12.49
CA TYR A 387 25.04 5.02 -13.04
C TYR A 387 25.34 5.32 -14.50
N SER A 388 26.63 5.34 -14.86
CA SER A 388 27.07 5.51 -16.25
C SER A 388 26.57 4.38 -17.15
N SER A 389 26.58 3.13 -16.66
CA SER A 389 26.07 1.98 -17.41
C SER A 389 24.56 2.05 -17.63
N LEU A 390 23.79 2.52 -16.64
CA LEU A 390 22.35 2.71 -16.78
C LEU A 390 22.00 3.70 -17.91
N GLY A 391 22.64 4.87 -17.93
CA GLY A 391 22.46 5.87 -18.99
C GLY A 391 23.15 5.52 -20.32
N GLY A 392 23.81 4.36 -20.41
CA GLY A 392 24.52 3.91 -21.59
C GLY A 392 23.59 3.49 -22.74
N PRO A 393 24.13 3.39 -23.97
CA PRO A 393 23.35 3.07 -25.17
C PRO A 393 22.69 1.67 -25.13
N ASP A 394 23.19 0.77 -24.29
CA ASP A 394 22.74 -0.62 -24.21
C ASP A 394 21.65 -0.85 -23.14
N VAL A 395 21.38 0.11 -22.26
CA VAL A 395 20.47 -0.06 -21.11
C VAL A 395 19.28 0.90 -21.18
N PHE A 396 19.51 2.18 -20.93
CA PHE A 396 18.53 3.26 -21.02
C PHE A 396 19.07 4.40 -21.88
N ALA A 397 19.23 4.16 -23.18
CA ALA A 397 19.89 5.10 -24.11
C ALA A 397 19.25 6.51 -24.24
N GLN A 398 18.01 6.68 -23.80
CA GLN A 398 17.25 7.92 -23.90
C GLN A 398 16.06 7.90 -22.93
N ASP A 399 15.50 9.07 -22.68
CA ASP A 399 14.29 9.24 -21.89
C ASP A 399 13.08 8.56 -22.54
N VAL A 400 12.24 7.94 -21.71
CA VAL A 400 10.95 7.38 -22.10
C VAL A 400 9.89 7.72 -21.05
N SER A 401 8.64 7.79 -21.47
CA SER A 401 7.52 7.96 -20.55
C SER A 401 7.29 6.68 -19.73
N PRO A 402 6.77 6.80 -18.49
CA PRO A 402 6.22 5.67 -17.76
C PRO A 402 5.11 4.95 -18.55
N PRO A 403 4.84 3.67 -18.29
CA PRO A 403 3.83 2.91 -19.01
C PRO A 403 2.44 3.54 -18.84
N PRO A 404 1.62 3.57 -19.90
CA PRO A 404 0.25 4.06 -19.78
C PRO A 404 -0.58 3.14 -18.88
N MET A 405 -1.60 3.70 -18.26
CA MET A 405 -2.56 2.95 -17.43
C MET A 405 -3.97 3.10 -18.03
N PRO A 406 -4.33 2.30 -19.06
CA PRO A 406 -5.59 2.49 -19.77
C PRO A 406 -6.84 2.45 -18.88
N TRP A 407 -6.79 1.74 -17.76
CA TRP A 407 -7.89 1.68 -16.78
C TRP A 407 -8.06 2.98 -15.99
N ARG A 408 -7.05 3.87 -15.99
CA ARG A 408 -7.10 5.23 -15.41
C ARG A 408 -7.36 6.29 -16.46
N ASP A 409 -6.73 6.18 -17.63
CA ASP A 409 -6.87 7.17 -18.72
C ASP A 409 -8.27 7.12 -19.36
N ARG A 410 -8.82 5.91 -19.50
CA ARG A 410 -10.13 5.65 -20.11
C ARG A 410 -10.88 4.60 -19.29
N PRO A 411 -11.27 4.94 -18.06
CA PRO A 411 -11.86 3.99 -17.14
C PRO A 411 -13.18 3.47 -17.70
N LYS A 412 -13.42 2.17 -17.51
CA LYS A 412 -14.68 1.49 -17.90
C LYS A 412 -15.46 0.97 -16.70
N ILE A 413 -14.91 1.16 -15.52
CA ILE A 413 -15.37 0.61 -14.25
C ILE A 413 -15.25 1.70 -13.18
N GLY A 414 -16.07 1.61 -12.15
CA GLY A 414 -15.96 2.40 -10.93
C GLY A 414 -15.84 1.49 -9.71
N ALA A 415 -15.99 2.10 -8.54
CA ALA A 415 -16.02 1.40 -7.27
C ALA A 415 -17.12 1.96 -6.36
N ILE A 416 -17.54 1.17 -5.40
CA ILE A 416 -18.33 1.61 -4.24
C ILE A 416 -17.44 1.45 -3.01
N MET A 417 -17.43 2.46 -2.14
CA MET A 417 -16.82 2.38 -0.81
C MET A 417 -17.79 2.87 0.24
N GLY A 418 -17.61 2.43 1.49
CA GLY A 418 -18.47 2.86 2.58
C GLY A 418 -17.98 2.44 3.96
N VAL A 419 -18.70 2.90 4.98
CA VAL A 419 -18.47 2.49 6.37
C VAL A 419 -19.79 2.01 6.97
N LEU A 420 -19.79 0.81 7.52
CA LEU A 420 -20.92 0.22 8.22
C LEU A 420 -20.84 0.53 9.71
N LEU A 421 -21.84 1.25 10.21
CA LEU A 421 -21.95 1.65 11.60
C LEU A 421 -23.30 1.20 12.17
N THR A 422 -23.36 0.90 13.46
CA THR A 422 -24.62 0.71 14.19
C THR A 422 -25.31 2.05 14.43
N GLY A 423 -26.65 2.06 14.42
CA GLY A 423 -27.46 3.28 14.48
C GLY A 423 -27.25 4.15 15.73
N GLU A 424 -27.28 3.58 16.94
CA GLU A 424 -27.28 4.38 18.18
C GLU A 424 -25.90 4.75 18.70
N SER A 425 -24.90 3.90 18.47
CA SER A 425 -23.56 4.03 19.07
C SER A 425 -22.46 4.30 18.05
N ILE A 426 -22.81 4.40 16.77
CA ILE A 426 -21.88 4.48 15.63
C ILE A 426 -20.71 3.47 15.77
N THR A 427 -21.03 2.27 16.24
CA THR A 427 -20.05 1.20 16.41
C THR A 427 -19.78 0.57 15.06
N PRO A 428 -18.50 0.42 14.65
CA PRO A 428 -18.15 -0.31 13.45
C PRO A 428 -18.74 -1.72 13.39
N VAL A 429 -19.36 -2.05 12.26
CA VAL A 429 -19.77 -3.43 11.97
C VAL A 429 -18.56 -4.16 11.40
N ASP A 430 -17.81 -4.86 12.24
CA ASP A 430 -16.72 -5.74 11.81
C ASP A 430 -17.30 -6.97 11.11
N GLY A 431 -16.97 -7.15 9.83
CA GLY A 431 -17.33 -8.37 9.13
C GLY A 431 -18.70 -8.46 8.52
N GLY A 432 -19.38 -7.33 8.40
CA GLY A 432 -20.57 -7.24 7.59
C GLY A 432 -20.24 -7.68 6.17
N THR A 433 -20.92 -8.71 5.69
CA THR A 433 -20.89 -9.10 4.28
C THR A 433 -21.70 -8.07 3.51
N VAL A 434 -21.08 -7.45 2.52
CA VAL A 434 -21.71 -6.47 1.63
C VAL A 434 -21.79 -7.09 0.25
N MET A 435 -23.00 -7.32 -0.23
CA MET A 435 -23.26 -7.77 -1.60
C MET A 435 -23.85 -6.61 -2.38
N VAL A 436 -23.32 -6.34 -3.56
CA VAL A 436 -23.92 -5.40 -4.50
C VAL A 436 -24.46 -6.15 -5.70
N THR A 437 -25.67 -5.80 -6.12
CA THR A 437 -26.35 -6.31 -7.31
C THR A 437 -26.52 -5.16 -8.29
N GLY A 438 -25.92 -5.28 -9.47
CA GLY A 438 -25.90 -4.21 -10.47
C GLY A 438 -26.45 -4.61 -11.84
N PRO A 439 -26.15 -3.82 -12.88
CA PRO A 439 -26.64 -4.03 -14.23
C PRO A 439 -26.38 -5.45 -14.76
N GLY A 440 -27.38 -6.01 -15.44
CA GLY A 440 -27.28 -7.37 -16.00
C GLY A 440 -27.25 -8.48 -14.94
N GLY A 441 -27.62 -8.18 -13.69
CA GLY A 441 -27.61 -9.16 -12.59
C GLY A 441 -26.21 -9.44 -12.03
N LEU A 442 -25.23 -8.57 -12.31
CA LEU A 442 -23.89 -8.68 -11.76
C LEU A 442 -23.94 -8.67 -10.23
N LYS A 443 -23.34 -9.68 -9.59
CA LYS A 443 -23.15 -9.70 -8.14
C LYS A 443 -21.68 -9.61 -7.78
N ARG A 444 -21.38 -8.80 -6.77
CA ARG A 444 -20.06 -8.69 -6.12
C ARG A 444 -20.25 -8.69 -4.63
N THR A 445 -19.35 -9.38 -3.92
CA THR A 445 -19.42 -9.48 -2.47
C THR A 445 -18.09 -9.08 -1.88
N GLY A 446 -18.15 -8.26 -0.84
CA GLY A 446 -17.04 -7.83 -0.03
C GLY A 446 -17.40 -7.95 1.45
N MET A 447 -16.49 -7.48 2.29
CA MET A 447 -16.65 -7.54 3.74
C MET A 447 -16.10 -6.26 4.36
N SER A 448 -16.77 -5.76 5.40
CA SER A 448 -16.26 -4.64 6.18
C SER A 448 -15.12 -5.06 7.10
N ASP A 449 -14.16 -4.17 7.29
CA ASP A 449 -13.03 -4.33 8.19
C ASP A 449 -13.38 -4.00 9.65
N GLY A 450 -12.39 -4.00 10.55
CA GLY A 450 -12.59 -3.69 11.97
C GLY A 450 -13.04 -2.25 12.26
N ASN A 451 -12.92 -1.35 11.29
CA ASN A 451 -13.43 0.02 11.32
C ASN A 451 -14.76 0.16 10.57
N GLY A 452 -15.34 -0.96 10.12
CA GLY A 452 -16.60 -0.99 9.38
C GLY A 452 -16.43 -0.61 7.91
N PHE A 453 -15.22 -0.30 7.46
CA PHE A 453 -14.97 0.12 6.08
C PHE A 453 -15.07 -1.06 5.13
N PHE A 454 -15.74 -0.86 3.99
CA PHE A 454 -15.77 -1.81 2.90
C PHE A 454 -15.56 -1.10 1.56
N ALA A 455 -15.11 -1.85 0.56
CA ALA A 455 -15.12 -1.39 -0.82
C ALA A 455 -15.31 -2.56 -1.78
N LEU A 456 -15.93 -2.29 -2.93
CA LEU A 456 -16.03 -3.20 -4.06
C LEU A 456 -15.62 -2.47 -5.34
N THR A 457 -14.69 -3.06 -6.07
CA THR A 457 -14.04 -2.52 -7.27
C THR A 457 -14.54 -3.19 -8.54
N ASP A 458 -14.02 -2.73 -9.68
CA ASP A 458 -14.28 -3.31 -11.01
C ASP A 458 -15.78 -3.42 -11.34
N LEU A 459 -16.55 -2.41 -10.92
CA LEU A 459 -18.00 -2.33 -11.12
C LEU A 459 -18.31 -1.57 -12.42
N PRO A 460 -19.01 -2.17 -13.40
CA PRO A 460 -19.54 -1.44 -14.54
C PRO A 460 -20.41 -0.25 -14.13
N PRO A 461 -20.47 0.84 -14.90
CA PRO A 461 -21.35 1.96 -14.61
C PRO A 461 -22.82 1.55 -14.61
N GLY A 462 -23.60 2.12 -13.70
CA GLY A 462 -25.04 1.88 -13.55
C GLY A 462 -25.49 1.90 -12.11
N ASP A 463 -26.75 1.54 -11.89
CA ASP A 463 -27.37 1.55 -10.56
C ASP A 463 -27.17 0.19 -9.87
N TYR A 464 -26.89 0.25 -8.58
CA TYR A 464 -26.64 -0.89 -7.73
C TYR A 464 -27.56 -0.88 -6.51
N ASP A 465 -28.06 -2.07 -6.19
CA ASP A 465 -28.62 -2.38 -4.88
C ASP A 465 -27.52 -2.97 -3.99
N ILE A 466 -27.58 -2.68 -2.70
CA ILE A 466 -26.64 -3.12 -1.68
C ILE A 466 -27.40 -3.92 -0.62
N ASP A 467 -27.02 -5.18 -0.45
CA ASP A 467 -27.49 -6.06 0.61
C ASP A 467 -26.36 -6.24 1.65
N ILE A 468 -26.69 -6.03 2.92
CA ILE A 468 -25.77 -6.17 4.04
C ILE A 468 -26.25 -7.29 4.94
N VAL A 469 -25.32 -8.17 5.34
CA VAL A 469 -25.55 -9.20 6.34
C VAL A 469 -24.40 -9.21 7.34
N SER A 470 -24.69 -8.90 8.60
CA SER A 470 -23.75 -9.03 9.70
C SER A 470 -23.87 -10.39 10.38
N ARG A 471 -22.74 -11.02 10.67
CA ARG A 471 -22.69 -12.34 11.31
C ARG A 471 -21.70 -12.38 12.46
N VAL A 472 -22.10 -13.06 13.54
CA VAL A 472 -21.21 -13.42 14.65
C VAL A 472 -21.28 -14.94 14.84
N ALA A 473 -20.12 -15.62 14.80
CA ALA A 473 -20.04 -17.07 14.85
C ALA A 473 -20.99 -17.77 13.84
N GLY A 474 -21.09 -17.23 12.62
CA GLY A 474 -21.96 -17.73 11.55
C GLY A 474 -23.45 -17.35 11.65
N LYS A 475 -23.93 -16.88 12.80
CA LYS A 475 -25.33 -16.47 13.03
C LYS A 475 -25.56 -15.05 12.55
N ILE A 476 -26.68 -14.79 11.86
CA ILE A 476 -27.08 -13.45 11.43
C ILE A 476 -27.46 -12.64 12.67
N VAL A 477 -26.86 -11.47 12.83
CA VAL A 477 -27.13 -10.53 13.94
C VAL A 477 -27.67 -9.19 13.48
N GLY A 478 -27.70 -8.94 12.16
CA GLY A 478 -28.24 -7.71 11.57
C GLY A 478 -28.06 -7.71 10.06
N GLY A 479 -28.73 -6.79 9.39
CA GLY A 479 -28.67 -6.62 7.95
C GLY A 479 -29.65 -5.58 7.44
N GLY A 480 -29.57 -5.29 6.15
CA GLY A 480 -30.43 -4.34 5.47
C GLY A 480 -30.21 -4.38 3.96
N SER A 481 -31.19 -3.91 3.20
CA SER A 481 -31.15 -3.82 1.74
C SER A 481 -31.44 -2.38 1.32
N PHE A 482 -30.59 -1.83 0.47
CA PHE A 482 -30.61 -0.42 0.07
C PHE A 482 -30.49 -0.33 -1.45
N GLY A 483 -31.26 0.55 -2.08
CA GLY A 483 -31.21 0.76 -3.53
C GLY A 483 -30.66 2.14 -3.91
N GLY A 484 -30.40 2.33 -5.20
CA GLY A 484 -30.13 3.65 -5.77
C GLY A 484 -28.68 4.12 -5.69
N VAL A 485 -27.71 3.22 -5.52
CA VAL A 485 -26.28 3.58 -5.53
C VAL A 485 -25.78 3.60 -6.97
N HIS A 486 -25.55 4.80 -7.50
CA HIS A 486 -25.12 4.99 -8.87
C HIS A 486 -23.59 4.98 -9.03
N VAL A 487 -23.06 4.01 -9.78
CA VAL A 487 -21.63 3.88 -10.08
C VAL A 487 -21.30 4.55 -11.42
N ARG A 488 -20.24 5.37 -11.42
CA ARG A 488 -19.68 6.00 -12.63
C ARG A 488 -18.28 5.45 -12.93
N ALA A 489 -17.95 5.34 -14.21
CA ALA A 489 -16.61 4.95 -14.63
C ALA A 489 -15.56 5.94 -14.10
N GLY A 490 -14.47 5.41 -13.54
CA GLY A 490 -13.34 6.18 -13.05
C GLY A 490 -13.59 6.91 -11.73
N ARG A 491 -14.73 6.64 -11.08
CA ARG A 491 -15.10 7.27 -9.82
C ARG A 491 -15.34 6.23 -8.74
N VAL A 492 -15.03 6.63 -7.51
CA VAL A 492 -15.40 5.90 -6.30
C VAL A 492 -16.66 6.55 -5.75
N THR A 493 -17.72 5.77 -5.63
CA THR A 493 -18.99 6.20 -5.06
C THR A 493 -18.94 5.94 -3.56
N ALA A 494 -18.84 7.01 -2.78
CA ALA A 494 -18.85 6.93 -1.33
C ALA A 494 -20.28 6.80 -0.82
N TRP A 495 -20.64 5.63 -0.33
CA TRP A 495 -21.94 5.30 0.22
C TRP A 495 -21.80 4.95 1.71
N SER A 496 -22.62 5.56 2.54
CA SER A 496 -22.85 5.10 3.91
C SER A 496 -24.35 4.84 3.99
N PRO A 497 -24.81 3.75 4.60
CA PRO A 497 -26.23 3.66 4.91
C PRO A 497 -26.58 4.89 5.74
N ASP A 498 -27.59 5.64 5.31
CA ASP A 498 -28.03 6.85 5.99
C ASP A 498 -28.42 6.46 7.42
N LEU A 499 -27.61 6.90 8.39
CA LEU A 499 -28.01 6.92 9.80
C LEU A 499 -29.26 7.82 10.00
N ASP A 500 -29.59 8.63 8.99
CA ASP A 500 -30.66 9.62 8.92
C ASP A 500 -32.07 9.03 8.85
N GLU A 501 -32.30 7.77 8.46
CA GLU A 501 -33.67 7.21 8.44
C GLU A 501 -34.23 6.91 9.84
N LEU A 502 -33.39 7.02 10.89
CA LEU A 502 -33.77 6.77 12.28
C LEU A 502 -33.87 8.04 13.15
N TRP A 503 -33.46 9.22 12.65
CA TRP A 503 -33.38 10.44 13.47
C TRP A 503 -33.83 11.68 12.69
N CYS A 504 -34.57 12.57 13.37
CA CYS A 504 -35.15 13.77 12.76
C CYS A 504 -34.09 14.61 12.02
N ARG A 505 -34.32 14.89 10.73
CA ARG A 505 -33.57 15.93 10.01
C ARG A 505 -33.88 17.28 10.65
N VAL A 506 -32.88 17.87 11.30
CA VAL A 506 -32.99 19.18 11.95
C VAL A 506 -32.34 20.24 11.07
N THR A 507 -32.93 21.42 11.01
CA THR A 507 -32.45 22.56 10.21
C THR A 507 -31.14 23.17 10.73
N GLY A 508 -30.69 22.79 11.93
CA GLY A 508 -29.30 22.88 12.34
C GLY A 508 -29.07 22.40 13.78
N ILE A 509 -27.97 21.67 13.97
CA ILE A 509 -27.69 20.92 15.19
C ILE A 509 -27.50 21.84 16.40
N GLY A 510 -26.85 22.98 16.23
CA GLY A 510 -26.57 23.92 17.31
C GLY A 510 -27.79 24.65 17.88
N GLU A 511 -29.00 24.46 17.34
CA GLU A 511 -30.25 25.03 17.86
C GLU A 511 -31.09 24.03 18.64
N LEU A 512 -30.65 22.77 18.72
CA LEU A 512 -31.33 21.75 19.49
C LEU A 512 -31.27 22.05 21.00
N PRO A 513 -32.21 21.53 21.80
CA PRO A 513 -32.21 21.74 23.25
C PRO A 513 -30.91 21.29 23.94
N GLU A 514 -30.62 21.89 25.09
CA GLU A 514 -29.55 21.44 25.99
C GLU A 514 -29.73 19.96 26.33
N GLY A 515 -28.64 19.18 26.24
CA GLY A 515 -28.63 17.77 26.59
C GLY A 515 -29.16 16.84 25.48
N GLU A 516 -29.51 17.38 24.31
CA GLU A 516 -29.98 16.56 23.18
C GLU A 516 -28.87 15.65 22.67
N LYS A 517 -29.20 14.38 22.40
CA LYS A 517 -28.27 13.42 21.80
C LYS A 517 -28.38 13.50 20.30
N VAL A 518 -27.23 13.67 19.63
CA VAL A 518 -27.18 13.87 18.19
C VAL A 518 -26.13 12.97 17.56
N ILE A 519 -26.40 12.56 16.32
CA ILE A 519 -25.46 11.82 15.49
C ILE A 519 -25.28 12.54 14.14
N PRO A 520 -24.55 13.68 14.08
CA PRO A 520 -24.22 14.29 12.80
C PRO A 520 -23.40 13.29 11.97
N SER A 521 -24.02 12.78 10.90
CA SER A 521 -23.41 11.80 10.01
C SER A 521 -22.91 12.49 8.74
N ARG A 522 -21.73 12.06 8.26
CA ARG A 522 -21.13 12.55 7.00
C ARG A 522 -20.91 14.07 6.95
N VAL A 523 -20.46 14.64 8.07
CA VAL A 523 -20.11 16.06 8.19
C VAL A 523 -18.64 16.29 7.87
N VAL A 524 -18.33 17.42 7.23
CA VAL A 524 -16.95 17.81 6.88
C VAL A 524 -16.34 18.59 8.03
N VAL A 525 -15.12 18.24 8.42
CA VAL A 525 -14.33 19.00 9.39
C VAL A 525 -13.80 20.25 8.70
N THR A 526 -14.14 21.41 9.23
CA THR A 526 -13.78 22.72 8.66
C THR A 526 -12.51 23.28 9.27
N ASN A 527 -12.30 23.03 10.57
CA ASN A 527 -11.09 23.36 11.29
C ASN A 527 -10.75 22.19 12.20
N GLY A 528 -9.61 21.57 11.96
CA GLY A 528 -9.16 20.37 12.67
C GLY A 528 -8.12 20.69 13.74
N SER A 529 -7.65 19.64 14.41
CA SER A 529 -6.44 19.68 15.23
C SER A 529 -5.56 18.47 14.90
N ASP A 530 -4.25 18.70 14.92
CA ASP A 530 -3.19 17.70 14.84
C ASP A 530 -2.82 17.13 16.23
N ARG A 531 -3.52 17.55 17.29
CA ARG A 531 -3.27 17.11 18.67
C ARG A 531 -4.39 16.25 19.21
N LEU A 532 -4.01 15.25 20.00
CA LEU A 532 -4.94 14.37 20.71
C LEU A 532 -5.75 15.15 21.74
N GLY A 533 -7.07 14.98 21.71
CA GLY A 533 -8.01 15.57 22.67
C GLY A 533 -8.32 17.05 22.46
N ASP A 534 -7.76 17.67 21.43
CA ASP A 534 -8.14 19.02 21.03
C ASP A 534 -9.52 19.01 20.36
N ASP A 535 -10.23 20.12 20.52
CA ASP A 535 -11.50 20.33 19.85
C ASP A 535 -11.31 20.57 18.35
N PHE A 536 -12.31 20.16 17.57
CA PHE A 536 -12.39 20.44 16.14
C PHE A 536 -13.77 21.00 15.78
N TYR A 537 -13.93 21.43 14.53
CA TYR A 537 -15.13 22.10 14.06
C TYR A 537 -15.70 21.40 12.84
N ILE A 538 -17.00 21.07 12.88
CA ILE A 538 -17.71 20.44 11.76
C ILE A 538 -18.63 21.44 11.07
N ALA A 539 -18.69 21.38 9.73
CA ALA A 539 -19.71 22.05 8.97
C ALA A 539 -21.06 21.42 9.33
N ASP A 540 -22.06 22.26 9.60
CA ASP A 540 -23.42 21.79 9.84
C ASP A 540 -24.21 21.55 8.54
N GLY A 541 -23.63 21.87 7.39
CA GLY A 541 -24.23 21.67 6.06
C GLY A 541 -25.26 22.73 5.66
N PHE A 542 -25.53 23.74 6.52
CA PHE A 542 -26.61 24.72 6.32
C PHE A 542 -26.13 26.18 6.27
N GLY A 543 -24.82 26.41 6.10
CA GLY A 543 -24.25 27.75 5.95
C GLY A 543 -24.17 28.54 7.27
N ARG A 544 -24.18 27.85 8.42
CA ARG A 544 -24.07 28.46 9.76
C ARG A 544 -22.62 28.39 10.25
N PRO A 545 -22.26 29.08 11.36
CA PRO A 545 -20.97 28.88 12.01
C PRO A 545 -20.73 27.38 12.30
N PRO A 546 -19.50 26.89 12.09
CA PRO A 546 -19.14 25.50 12.38
C PRO A 546 -19.47 25.11 13.83
N LEU A 547 -19.99 23.90 14.03
CA LEU A 547 -20.25 23.36 15.36
C LEU A 547 -18.94 22.88 15.97
N ARG A 548 -18.63 23.38 17.17
CA ARG A 548 -17.47 22.92 17.96
C ARG A 548 -17.74 21.53 18.50
N VAL A 549 -16.79 20.63 18.35
CA VAL A 549 -16.85 19.25 18.85
C VAL A 549 -15.71 19.04 19.84
N HIS A 550 -16.04 18.66 21.07
CA HIS A 550 -15.08 18.16 22.03
C HIS A 550 -14.88 16.67 21.81
N ALA A 551 -13.64 16.27 21.53
CA ALA A 551 -13.28 14.87 21.36
C ALA A 551 -12.51 14.37 22.60
N PRO A 552 -12.93 13.26 23.24
CA PRO A 552 -12.10 12.64 24.27
C PRO A 552 -10.73 12.25 23.72
N GLY A 553 -9.69 12.32 24.57
CA GLY A 553 -8.27 12.18 24.20
C GLY A 553 -7.82 10.82 23.62
N LEU A 554 -8.74 9.90 23.33
CA LEU A 554 -8.50 8.64 22.64
C LEU A 554 -8.87 8.67 21.15
N ILE A 555 -9.44 9.78 20.68
CA ILE A 555 -9.80 9.96 19.28
C ILE A 555 -8.57 10.49 18.52
N PRO A 556 -8.14 9.84 17.42
CA PRO A 556 -7.02 10.31 16.61
C PRO A 556 -7.23 11.74 16.11
N PRO A 557 -6.14 12.50 15.87
CA PRO A 557 -6.23 13.85 15.31
C PRO A 557 -7.14 13.90 14.08
N THR A 558 -8.07 14.85 14.11
CA THR A 558 -9.08 15.02 13.07
C THR A 558 -8.79 16.32 12.37
N VAL A 559 -8.41 16.25 11.10
CA VAL A 559 -7.86 17.38 10.34
C VAL A 559 -8.89 17.98 9.42
N ALA A 560 -8.68 19.23 8.99
CA ALA A 560 -9.58 19.90 8.07
C ALA A 560 -9.80 19.06 6.81
N GLY A 561 -11.05 18.94 6.36
CA GLY A 561 -11.51 18.13 5.23
C GLY A 561 -11.76 16.65 5.52
N ASP A 562 -11.53 16.16 6.74
CA ASP A 562 -12.03 14.84 7.15
C ASP A 562 -13.56 14.82 7.06
N ILE A 563 -14.12 13.69 6.61
CA ILE A 563 -15.56 13.42 6.66
C ILE A 563 -15.77 12.48 7.84
N VAL A 564 -16.59 12.90 8.82
CA VAL A 564 -16.80 12.14 10.04
C VAL A 564 -18.28 11.90 10.33
N ALA A 565 -18.56 10.85 11.11
CA ALA A 565 -19.75 10.76 11.94
C ALA A 565 -19.37 11.05 13.39
N VAL A 566 -20.15 11.86 14.08
CA VAL A 566 -19.96 12.18 15.50
C VAL A 566 -21.20 11.74 16.24
N ALA A 567 -21.07 11.01 17.35
CA ALA A 567 -22.16 10.76 18.27
C ALA A 567 -21.84 11.47 19.58
N GLY A 568 -22.79 12.24 20.12
CA GLY A 568 -22.51 13.06 21.29
C GLY A 568 -23.74 13.72 21.89
N THR A 569 -23.49 14.51 22.93
CA THR A 569 -24.51 15.31 23.62
C THR A 569 -24.25 16.79 23.38
N LEU A 570 -25.29 17.53 23.05
CA LEU A 570 -25.20 18.96 22.80
C LEU A 570 -25.25 19.77 24.10
N HIS A 571 -24.37 20.75 24.20
CA HIS A 571 -24.29 21.72 25.29
C HIS A 571 -24.25 23.16 24.77
N HIS A 572 -24.97 24.06 25.41
CA HIS A 572 -24.96 25.49 25.13
C HIS A 572 -24.01 26.20 26.10
N THR A 573 -22.91 26.72 25.57
CA THR A 573 -21.90 27.43 26.35
C THR A 573 -21.92 28.92 26.03
N SER A 574 -21.17 29.73 26.79
CA SER A 574 -20.97 31.15 26.47
C SER A 574 -20.30 31.38 25.10
N GLY A 575 -19.60 30.37 24.56
CA GLY A 575 -18.98 30.38 23.24
C GLY A 575 -19.85 29.80 22.11
N GLY A 576 -21.12 29.50 22.38
CA GLY A 576 -22.03 28.83 21.44
C GLY A 576 -22.22 27.34 21.74
N ALA A 577 -22.81 26.64 20.79
CA ALA A 577 -23.08 25.21 20.89
C ALA A 577 -21.79 24.37 20.84
N LEU A 578 -21.69 23.40 21.74
CA LEU A 578 -20.61 22.43 21.88
C LEU A 578 -21.20 21.03 21.80
N LEU A 579 -20.66 20.18 20.94
CA LEU A 579 -20.97 18.77 20.90
C LEU A 579 -19.92 17.99 21.69
N ASP A 580 -20.28 17.48 22.85
CA ASP A 580 -19.42 16.59 23.63
C ASP A 580 -19.51 15.16 23.05
N ALA A 581 -18.48 14.77 22.31
CA ALA A 581 -18.49 13.54 21.53
C ALA A 581 -18.22 12.32 22.40
N THR A 582 -19.13 11.35 22.34
CA THR A 582 -18.92 10.00 22.88
C THR A 582 -18.21 9.09 21.89
N ALA A 583 -18.33 9.39 20.59
CA ALA A 583 -17.60 8.71 19.52
C ALA A 583 -17.43 9.61 18.30
N VAL A 584 -16.29 9.45 17.61
CA VAL A 584 -16.04 10.01 16.28
C VAL A 584 -15.58 8.88 15.37
N ARG A 585 -16.12 8.82 14.16
CA ARG A 585 -15.79 7.82 13.13
C ARG A 585 -15.41 8.49 11.84
N HIS A 586 -14.25 8.15 11.30
CA HIS A 586 -13.79 8.65 10.02
C HIS A 586 -14.46 7.87 8.88
N LEU A 587 -15.19 8.59 8.02
CA LEU A 587 -15.95 8.03 6.90
C LEU A 587 -15.24 8.22 5.55
N GLY A 588 -14.30 9.14 5.48
CA GLY A 588 -13.58 9.50 4.26
C GLY A 588 -12.98 10.90 4.40
N ALA A 589 -12.53 11.48 3.29
CA ALA A 589 -11.97 12.83 3.28
C ALA A 589 -12.35 13.55 1.99
N VAL A 590 -12.21 14.87 1.99
CA VAL A 590 -12.21 15.72 0.81
C VAL A 590 -10.87 16.46 0.67
N LEU A 591 -10.57 16.88 -0.56
CA LEU A 591 -9.49 17.85 -0.78
C LEU A 591 -9.96 19.21 -0.26
N VAL A 592 -9.15 19.82 0.61
CA VAL A 592 -9.36 21.20 1.06
C VAL A 592 -8.61 22.11 0.08
N PRO A 593 -9.21 23.22 -0.38
CA PRO A 593 -8.57 24.16 -1.31
C PRO A 593 -7.27 24.76 -0.81
#